data_AF-A0A1G9KCB2-F1
#
_entry.id   AF-A0A1G9KCB2-F1
#
_cell.length_a   1.000
_cell.length_b   1.000
_cell.length_c   1.000
_cell.angle_alpha   90.00
_cell.angle_beta   90.00
_cell.angle_gamma   90.00
#
_symmetry.space_group_name_H-M   'P 1'
#
loop_
_entity.id
_entity.type
_entity.pdbx_description
1 polymer ?
#
loop_
_entity_poly.entity_id
_entity_poly.type
_entity_poly.pdbx_seq_one_letter_code
_entity_poly.pdbx_strand_id
1 'polypeptide(L)'
;MKTATLPSLRVDPELRHEVESVLHNGETLSSFMEKSLRASIEHRKMQQEFIARGLTLRDEARKTGEYFAAENVLDEMSDMLAQAEAKARK
;
A
#
# COMPACT_ATOMS: atom_id res chain seq x y z
N MET A 1 19.93 -16.96 6.00
CA MET A 1 19.12 -18.07 6.55
C MET A 1 17.85 -17.49 7.18
N LYS A 2 16.68 -18.13 7.02
CA LYS A 2 15.44 -17.72 7.70
C LYS A 2 15.46 -18.30 9.12
N THR A 3 15.53 -17.45 10.14
CA THR A 3 15.77 -17.84 11.54
C THR A 3 14.51 -17.88 12.40
N ALA A 4 13.38 -17.37 11.89
CA ALA A 4 12.11 -17.34 12.58
C ALA A 4 11.04 -18.10 11.77
N THR A 5 10.13 -18.74 12.48
CA THR A 5 8.99 -19.47 11.89
C THR A 5 7.69 -18.78 12.24
N LEU A 6 6.74 -18.84 11.31
CA LEU A 6 5.36 -18.47 11.61
C LEU A 6 4.67 -19.65 12.31
N PRO A 7 3.62 -19.38 13.12
CA PRO A 7 2.80 -20.44 13.69
C PRO A 7 2.21 -21.34 12.60
N SER A 8 1.93 -22.60 12.95
CA SER A 8 1.18 -23.48 12.06
C SER A 8 -0.25 -23.00 11.90
N LEU A 9 -0.66 -22.75 10.66
CA LEU A 9 -2.01 -22.31 10.31
C LEU A 9 -2.79 -23.48 9.70
N ARG A 10 -3.90 -23.86 10.34
CA ARG A 10 -4.88 -24.75 9.70
C ARG A 10 -5.78 -23.89 8.82
N VAL A 11 -5.97 -24.34 7.59
CA VAL A 11 -6.82 -23.68 6.60
C VAL A 11 -7.82 -24.69 6.04
N ASP A 12 -8.88 -24.17 5.43
CA ASP A 12 -9.81 -24.98 4.64
C ASP A 12 -9.04 -25.66 3.48
N PRO A 13 -9.29 -26.96 3.19
CA PRO A 13 -8.72 -27.63 2.03
C PRO A 13 -8.97 -26.90 0.70
N GLU A 14 -10.12 -26.26 0.53
CA GLU A 14 -10.47 -25.49 -0.67
C GLU A 14 -9.54 -24.29 -0.84
N LEU A 15 -9.33 -23.51 0.22
CA LEU A 15 -8.39 -22.39 0.23
C LEU A 15 -6.97 -22.85 -0.11
N ARG A 16 -6.55 -24.00 0.43
CA ARG A 16 -5.24 -24.56 0.11
C ARG A 16 -5.12 -24.87 -1.39
N HIS A 17 -6.15 -25.49 -1.97
CA HIS A 17 -6.16 -25.84 -3.39
C HIS A 17 -6.11 -24.60 -4.28
N GLU A 18 -6.87 -23.56 -3.95
CA GLU A 18 -6.83 -22.28 -4.66
C GLU A 18 -5.42 -21.68 -4.66
N VAL A 19 -4.77 -21.63 -3.49
CA VAL A 19 -3.42 -21.08 -3.40
C VAL A 19 -2.42 -21.90 -4.21
N GLU A 20 -2.50 -23.23 -4.17
CA GLU A 20 -1.63 -24.10 -4.97
C GLU A 20 -1.86 -23.91 -6.48
N SER A 21 -3.09 -23.62 -6.91
CA SER A 21 -3.46 -23.42 -8.31
C SER A 21 -2.90 -22.13 -8.94
N VAL A 22 -2.60 -21.11 -8.13
CA VAL A 22 -2.12 -19.80 -8.60
C VAL A 22 -0.59 -19.65 -8.51
N LEU A 23 0.13 -20.68 -8.07
CA LEU A 23 1.59 -20.64 -7.96
C LEU A 23 2.25 -20.55 -9.34
N HIS A 24 3.29 -19.74 -9.44
CA HIS A 24 4.13 -19.70 -10.63
C HIS A 24 5.11 -20.90 -10.68
N ASN A 25 5.66 -21.18 -11.87
CA ASN A 25 6.64 -22.25 -12.05
C ASN A 25 7.85 -22.07 -11.12
N GLY A 26 8.12 -23.08 -10.30
CA GLY A 26 9.21 -23.07 -9.32
C GLY A 26 8.91 -22.28 -8.05
N GLU A 27 7.71 -21.72 -7.88
CA GLU A 27 7.29 -21.07 -6.65
C GLU A 27 6.77 -22.09 -5.64
N THR A 28 7.12 -21.89 -4.36
CA THR A 28 6.63 -22.72 -3.26
C THR A 28 5.51 -22.01 -2.51
N LEU A 29 4.62 -22.77 -1.88
CA LEU A 29 3.58 -22.23 -1.00
C LEU A 29 4.17 -21.31 0.08
N SER A 30 5.30 -21.69 0.69
CA SER A 30 5.98 -20.87 1.71
C SER A 30 6.54 -19.56 1.16
N SER A 31 7.13 -19.55 -0.05
CA SER A 31 7.62 -18.32 -0.67
C SER A 31 6.47 -17.39 -1.09
N PHE A 32 5.37 -17.96 -1.58
CA PHE A 32 4.16 -17.20 -1.90
C PHE A 32 3.57 -16.56 -0.64
N MET A 33 3.36 -17.34 0.43
CA MET A 33 2.85 -16.82 1.71
C MET A 33 3.73 -15.73 2.31
N GLU A 34 5.06 -15.88 2.25
CA GLU A 34 5.98 -14.85 2.74
C GLU A 34 5.80 -13.53 1.97
N LYS A 35 5.74 -13.58 0.63
CA LYS A 35 5.53 -12.39 -0.21
C LYS A 35 4.20 -11.72 0.12
N SER A 36 3.12 -12.50 0.20
CA SER A 36 1.78 -12.01 0.53
C SER A 36 1.73 -11.36 1.91
N LEU A 37 2.37 -11.96 2.92
CA LEU A 37 2.47 -11.38 4.25
C LEU A 37 3.25 -10.07 4.24
N ARG A 38 4.38 -10.02 3.54
CA ARG A 38 5.17 -8.79 3.40
C ARG A 38 4.36 -7.68 2.75
N ALA A 39 3.67 -7.97 1.65
CA ALA A 39 2.80 -7.00 0.98
C ALA A 39 1.67 -6.50 1.90
N SER A 40 1.03 -7.40 2.64
CA SER A 40 -0.03 -7.05 3.59
C SER A 40 0.48 -6.19 4.75
N ILE A 41 1.67 -6.49 5.29
CA ILE A 41 2.30 -5.69 6.36
C ILE A 41 2.58 -4.28 5.84
N GLU A 42 3.20 -4.15 4.67
CA GLU A 42 3.53 -2.84 4.10
C GLU A 42 2.26 -2.04 3.80
N HIS A 43 1.23 -2.67 3.23
CA HIS A 43 -0.07 -2.03 3.04
C HIS A 43 -0.67 -1.50 4.35
N ARG A 44 -0.67 -2.32 5.41
CA ARG A 44 -1.20 -1.92 6.72
C ARG A 44 -0.41 -0.77 7.34
N LYS A 45 0.93 -0.78 7.24
CA LYS A 45 1.76 0.33 7.72
C LYS A 45 1.45 1.62 6.96
N MET A 46 1.43 1.57 5.63
CA MET A 46 1.11 2.73 4.80
C MET A 46 -0.27 3.30 5.14
N GLN A 47 -1.26 2.44 5.35
CA GLN A 47 -2.61 2.85 5.75
C GLN A 47 -2.62 3.53 7.13
N GLN A 48 -1.94 2.95 8.11
CA GLN A 48 -1.84 3.53 9.46
C GLN A 48 -1.15 4.90 9.42
N GLU A 49 -0.05 5.02 8.69
CA GLU A 49 0.66 6.28 8.52
C GLU A 49 -0.19 7.33 7.78
N PHE A 50 -0.91 6.92 6.73
CA PHE A 50 -1.80 7.82 6.00
C PHE A 50 -2.89 8.39 6.91
N ILE A 51 -3.53 7.54 7.72
CA ILE A 51 -4.55 7.96 8.68
C ILE A 51 -3.93 8.90 9.73
N ALA A 52 -2.78 8.53 10.30
CA ALA A 52 -2.10 9.33 11.30
C ALA A 52 -1.76 10.74 10.75
N ARG A 53 -1.18 10.82 9.55
CA ARG A 53 -0.89 12.10 8.87
C ARG A 53 -2.16 12.90 8.63
N GLY A 54 -3.23 12.27 8.13
CA GLY A 54 -4.51 12.94 7.88
C GLY A 54 -5.13 13.53 9.14
N LEU A 55 -5.08 12.80 10.26
CA LEU A 55 -5.57 13.30 11.55
C LEU A 55 -4.74 14.48 12.07
N THR A 56 -3.41 14.39 11.99
CA THR A 56 -2.52 15.50 12.37
C THR A 56 -2.79 16.75 11.54
N LEU A 57 -2.87 16.63 10.22
CA LEU A 57 -3.13 17.75 9.32
C LEU A 57 -4.51 18.36 9.54
N ARG A 58 -5.54 17.53 9.79
CA ARG A 58 -6.88 18.01 10.15
C ARG A 58 -6.83 18.88 11.41
N ASP A 59 -6.12 18.42 12.44
CA ASP A 59 -6.04 19.13 13.72
C ASP A 59 -5.22 20.43 13.58
N GLU A 60 -4.19 20.43 12.72
CA GLU A 60 -3.45 21.63 12.34
C GLU A 60 -4.31 22.63 11.59
N ALA A 61 -5.03 22.22 10.53
CA ALA A 61 -5.94 23.09 9.78
C ALA A 61 -7.05 23.68 10.66
N ARG A 62 -7.54 22.93 11.64
CA ARG A 62 -8.48 23.43 12.65
C ARG A 62 -7.86 24.50 13.54
N LYS A 63 -6.57 24.38 13.88
CA LYS A 63 -5.85 25.34 14.72
C LYS A 63 -5.46 26.61 13.95
N THR A 64 -5.03 26.48 12.69
CA THR A 64 -4.56 27.61 11.88
C THR A 64 -5.68 28.32 11.14
N GLY A 65 -6.77 27.61 10.84
CA GLY A 65 -7.84 28.10 9.97
C GLY A 65 -7.49 28.05 8.48
N GLU A 66 -6.37 27.43 8.11
CA GLU A 66 -5.91 27.33 6.72
C GLU A 66 -6.57 26.14 6.02
N TYR A 67 -7.34 26.43 4.98
CA TYR A 67 -8.02 25.44 4.15
C TYR A 67 -7.89 25.85 2.68
N PHE A 68 -7.77 24.86 1.81
CA PHE A 68 -7.70 25.03 0.37
C PHE A 68 -8.94 24.45 -0.29
N ALA A 69 -9.45 25.16 -1.30
CA ALA A 69 -10.54 24.64 -2.12
C ALA A 69 -10.02 23.44 -2.95
N ALA A 70 -10.84 22.41 -3.09
CA ALA A 70 -10.42 21.15 -3.70
C ALA A 70 -10.04 21.34 -5.18
N GLU A 71 -10.79 22.19 -5.89
CA GLU A 71 -10.55 22.61 -7.26
C GLU A 71 -9.13 23.18 -7.44
N ASN A 72 -8.70 24.09 -6.56
CA ASN A 72 -7.38 24.72 -6.66
C ASN A 72 -6.26 23.68 -6.50
N VAL A 73 -6.43 22.73 -5.58
CA VAL A 73 -5.45 21.66 -5.36
C VAL A 73 -5.38 20.72 -6.56
N LEU A 74 -6.53 20.36 -7.14
CA LEU A 74 -6.59 19.47 -8.31
C LEU A 74 -6.02 20.12 -9.57
N ASP A 75 -6.25 21.43 -9.74
CA ASP A 75 -5.69 22.20 -10.85
C ASP A 75 -4.15 22.26 -10.74
N GLU A 76 -3.62 22.57 -9.55
CA GLU A 76 -2.17 22.58 -9.31
C GLU A 76 -1.53 21.21 -9.56
N MET A 77 -2.17 20.12 -9.10
CA MET A 77 -1.68 18.76 -9.34
C MET A 77 -1.67 18.40 -10.84
N SER A 78 -2.68 18.86 -11.59
CA SER A 78 -2.78 18.64 -13.04
C SER A 78 -1.65 19.37 -13.78
N ASP A 79 -1.35 20.60 -13.38
CA ASP A 79 -0.25 21.39 -13.93
C ASP A 79 1.12 20.74 -13.64
N MET A 80 1.34 20.28 -12.40
CA MET A 80 2.55 19.55 -12.03
C MET A 80 2.75 18.29 -12.87
N LEU A 81 1.66 17.54 -13.10
CA LEU A 81 1.69 16.35 -13.93
C LEU A 81 2.04 16.68 -15.39
N ALA A 82 1.39 17.69 -15.98
CA ALA A 82 1.66 18.12 -17.35
C ALA A 82 3.13 18.54 -17.55
N GLN A 83 3.70 19.24 -16.56
CA GLN A 83 5.12 19.63 -16.58
C GLN A 83 6.06 18.41 -16.49
N ALA A 84 5.75 17.46 -15.62
CA ALA A 84 6.54 16.23 -15.47
C ALA A 84 6.55 15.41 -16.78
N GLU A 85 5.39 15.28 -17.43
CA GLU A 85 5.28 14.60 -18.73
C GLU A 85 6.06 15.33 -19.82
N ALA A 86 5.94 16.66 -19.92
CA ALA A 86 6.66 17.44 -20.91
C ALA A 86 8.19 17.31 -20.76
N LYS A 87 8.67 17.19 -19.52
CA LYS A 87 10.09 16.96 -19.23
C LYS A 87 10.53 15.55 -19.60
N ALA A 88 9.69 14.53 -19.39
CA ALA A 88 10.01 13.14 -19.74
C ALA A 88 10.02 12.89 -21.26
N ARG A 89 9.36 13.74 -22.04
CA ARG A 89 9.31 13.67 -23.52
C ARG A 89 10.47 14.42 -24.21
N LYS A 90 11.26 15.21 -23.48
CA LYS A 90 12.48 15.88 -23.97
C LYS A 90 13.70 15.00 -23.72
#